data_AF-A0A0K0D387-F1
#
_entry.id   AF-A0A0K0D387-F1
#
_cell.length_a   1.000
_cell.length_b   1.000
_cell.length_c   1.000
_cell.angle_alpha   90.00
_cell.angle_beta   90.00
_cell.angle_gamma   90.00
#
_symmetry.space_group_name_H-M   'P 1'
#
loop_
_entity.id
_entity.type
_entity.pdbx_description
1 polymer ?
#
loop_
_entity_poly.entity_id
_entity_poly.type
_entity_poly.pdbx_seq_one_letter_code
_entity_poly.pdbx_strand_id
1 'polypeptide(L)'
;MGQRLAPVLATVFMFMLEAPVTDLRPSLCCRYTDDCALSFPQHKKVDKCLEFLNEQSEYIMFSQEKPKETCSSFLNAQTNLCDGGYITGLLALL
;
A
#
# COMPACT_ATOMS: atom_id res chain seq x y z
N MET A 1 4.87 9.98 -16.69
CA MET A 1 3.97 11.15 -16.87
C MET A 1 4.76 12.43 -16.63
N GLY A 2 4.72 13.43 -17.52
CA GLY A 2 5.60 14.61 -17.47
C GLY A 2 4.93 15.93 -17.02
N GLN A 3 3.68 15.88 -16.60
CA GLN A 3 2.94 17.08 -16.16
C GLN A 3 3.23 17.40 -14.69
N ARG A 4 3.55 18.66 -14.40
CA ARG A 4 3.91 19.12 -13.04
C ARG A 4 2.79 18.95 -12.01
N LEU A 5 1.53 18.94 -12.45
CA LEU A 5 0.37 18.83 -11.58
C LEU A 5 -0.05 17.37 -11.28
N ALA A 6 0.34 16.43 -12.14
CA ALA A 6 -0.02 15.02 -12.01
C ALA A 6 0.35 14.41 -10.64
N PRO A 7 1.59 14.59 -10.11
CA PRO A 7 1.93 14.02 -8.79
C PRO A 7 1.15 14.68 -7.65
N VAL A 8 0.78 15.96 -7.78
CA VAL A 8 -0.04 16.65 -6.77
C VAL A 8 -1.45 16.07 -6.75
N LEU A 9 -2.06 15.86 -7.92
CA LEU A 9 -3.39 15.26 -8.05
C LEU A 9 -3.41 13.82 -7.54
N ALA A 10 -2.40 13.01 -7.91
CA ALA A 10 -2.25 11.66 -7.39
C ALA A 10 -2.10 11.65 -5.86
N THR A 11 -1.35 12.60 -5.30
CA THR A 11 -1.17 12.73 -3.86
C THR A 11 -2.49 13.02 -3.14
N VAL A 12 -3.30 13.95 -3.67
CA VAL A 12 -4.61 14.31 -3.11
C VAL A 12 -5.59 13.15 -3.24
N PHE A 13 -5.64 12.50 -4.41
CA PHE A 13 -6.52 11.35 -4.63
C PHE A 13 -6.20 10.21 -3.66
N MET A 14 -4.92 9.86 -3.52
CA MET A 14 -4.49 8.81 -2.61
C MET A 14 -4.73 9.17 -1.14
N PHE A 15 -4.62 10.44 -0.76
CA PHE A 15 -4.96 10.87 0.60
C PHE A 15 -6.43 10.59 0.95
N MET A 16 -7.35 10.76 -0.01
CA MET A 16 -8.77 10.45 0.20
C MET A 16 -9.01 8.95 0.42
N LEU A 17 -8.20 8.11 -0.23
CA LEU A 17 -8.27 6.64 -0.11
C LEU A 17 -7.57 6.12 1.16
N GLU A 18 -6.57 6.85 1.67
CA GLU A 18 -5.85 6.51 2.90
C GLU A 18 -6.67 6.75 4.17
N ALA A 19 -7.58 7.72 4.15
CA ALA A 19 -8.41 8.07 5.32
C ALA A 19 -9.08 6.82 5.96
N PRO A 20 -9.79 5.96 5.20
CA PRO A 20 -10.39 4.76 5.77
C PRO A 20 -9.39 3.61 6.04
N VAL A 21 -8.22 3.58 5.40
CA VAL A 21 -7.14 2.61 5.74
C VAL A 21 -6.59 2.88 7.13
N THR A 22 -6.58 4.14 7.56
CA THR A 22 -6.12 4.54 8.90
C THR A 22 -6.94 3.87 10.00
N ASP A 23 -8.23 3.62 9.77
CA ASP A 23 -9.11 2.93 10.72
C ASP A 23 -8.74 1.44 10.91
N LEU A 24 -8.10 0.82 9.92
CA LEU A 24 -7.60 -0.56 10.02
C LEU A 24 -6.33 -0.68 10.88
N ARG A 25 -5.75 0.46 11.27
CA ARG A 25 -4.57 0.59 12.14
C ARG A 25 -3.40 -0.29 11.66
N PRO A 26 -2.83 -0.01 10.47
CA PRO A 26 -1.60 -0.65 10.04
C PRO A 26 -0.48 -0.36 11.03
N SER A 27 0.44 -1.31 11.22
CA SER A 27 1.66 -1.10 12.01
C SER A 27 2.61 -0.12 11.32
N LEU A 28 2.59 -0.09 9.98
CA LEU A 28 3.36 0.83 9.16
C LEU A 28 2.55 1.17 7.90
N CYS A 29 2.49 2.46 7.57
CA CYS A 29 1.88 2.99 6.36
C CYS A 29 2.85 3.99 5.74
N CYS A 30 3.44 3.61 4.62
CA CYS A 30 4.31 4.48 3.84
C CYS A 30 3.68 4.69 2.47
N ARG A 31 3.69 5.92 1.97
CA ARG A 31 3.22 6.24 0.62
C ARG A 31 4.22 7.09 -0.12
N TYR A 32 4.31 6.83 -1.42
CA TYR A 32 4.98 7.68 -2.37
C TYR A 32 4.11 7.87 -3.60
N THR A 33 3.45 9.03 -3.66
CA THR A 33 2.48 9.38 -4.69
C THR A 33 1.38 8.31 -4.80
N ASP A 34 1.51 7.35 -5.70
CA ASP A 34 0.62 6.25 -6.04
C ASP A 34 1.04 4.88 -5.45
N ASP A 35 2.28 4.71 -5.03
CA ASP A 35 2.75 3.47 -4.40
C ASP A 35 2.57 3.51 -2.87
N CYS A 36 2.00 2.46 -2.29
CA CYS A 36 1.80 2.32 -0.85
C CYS A 36 2.45 1.04 -0.30
N ALA A 37 3.10 1.14 0.85
CA ALA A 37 3.56 0.01 1.63
C ALA A 37 2.79 -0.04 2.95
N LEU A 38 2.03 -1.13 3.14
CA LEU A 38 1.29 -1.37 4.37
C LEU A 38 1.86 -2.61 5.10
N SER A 39 2.12 -2.47 6.39
CA SER A 39 2.49 -3.60 7.24
C SER A 39 1.44 -3.84 8.29
N PHE A 40 1.02 -5.10 8.43
CA PHE A 40 0.07 -5.52 9.44
C PHE A 40 0.62 -6.70 10.25
N PRO A 41 0.22 -6.85 11.53
CA PRO A 41 0.59 -8.03 12.32
C PRO A 41 -0.07 -9.34 11.83
N GLN A 42 -1.13 -9.25 11.02
CA GLN A 42 -1.95 -10.39 10.61
C GLN A 42 -2.19 -10.33 9.10
N HIS A 43 -1.89 -11.42 8.38
CA HIS A 43 -2.10 -11.50 6.91
C HIS A 43 -3.56 -11.18 6.52
N LYS A 44 -4.53 -11.70 7.27
CA LYS A 44 -5.97 -11.48 7.03
C LYS A 44 -6.37 -10.01 7.04
N LYS A 45 -5.61 -9.13 7.70
CA LYS A 45 -5.87 -7.68 7.69
C LYS A 45 -5.37 -7.02 6.41
N VAL A 46 -4.28 -7.53 5.83
CA VAL A 46 -3.74 -7.07 4.55
C VAL A 46 -4.76 -7.36 3.44
N ASP A 47 -5.26 -8.60 3.38
CA ASP A 47 -6.23 -9.02 2.36
C ASP A 47 -7.53 -8.19 2.45
N LYS A 48 -8.06 -8.00 3.67
CA LYS A 48 -9.22 -7.15 3.92
C LYS A 48 -8.99 -5.69 3.56
N CYS A 49 -7.78 -5.17 3.81
CA CYS A 49 -7.42 -3.81 3.43
C CYS A 49 -7.42 -3.65 1.91
N LEU A 50 -6.90 -4.64 1.18
CA LEU A 50 -6.89 -4.66 -0.28
C LEU A 50 -8.31 -4.69 -0.84
N GLU A 51 -9.17 -5.58 -0.35
CA GLU A 51 -10.58 -5.65 -0.73
C GLU A 51 -11.28 -4.32 -0.49
N PHE A 52 -11.15 -3.79 0.73
CA PHE A 52 -11.76 -2.52 1.12
C PHE A 52 -11.30 -1.35 0.25
N LEU A 53 -10.00 -1.26 -0.05
CA LEU A 53 -9.43 -0.22 -0.92
C LEU A 53 -9.97 -0.31 -2.36
N ASN A 54 -10.12 -1.52 -2.88
CA ASN A 54 -10.72 -1.76 -4.19
C ASN A 54 -12.22 -1.45 -4.23
N GLU A 55 -12.94 -1.51 -3.11
CA GLU A 55 -14.33 -1.05 -3.01
C GLU A 55 -14.47 0.47 -2.98
N GLN A 56 -13.44 1.22 -2.57
CA GLN A 56 -13.52 2.69 -2.46
C GLN A 56 -13.52 3.40 -3.82
N SER A 57 -13.10 2.74 -4.90
CA SER A 57 -13.04 3.36 -6.21
C SER A 57 -13.17 2.35 -7.34
N GLU A 58 -14.12 2.58 -8.23
CA GLU A 58 -14.32 1.77 -9.44
C GLU A 58 -13.27 2.06 -10.53
N TYR A 59 -12.52 3.16 -10.40
CA TYR A 59 -11.59 3.64 -11.43
C TYR A 59 -10.15 3.18 -11.24
N ILE A 60 -9.82 2.67 -10.06
CA ILE A 60 -8.46 2.27 -9.71
C ILE A 60 -8.51 0.92 -9.02
N MET A 61 -7.57 0.05 -9.37
CA MET A 61 -7.45 -1.26 -8.75
C MET A 61 -6.09 -1.37 -8.09
N PHE A 62 -6.11 -1.57 -6.78
CA PHE A 62 -4.94 -1.91 -6.01
C PHE A 62 -4.57 -3.37 -6.26
N SER A 63 -3.27 -3.59 -6.36
CA SER A 63 -2.70 -4.92 -6.43
C SER A 63 -1.72 -5.12 -5.28
N GLN A 64 -1.71 -6.34 -4.74
CA GLN A 64 -0.76 -6.71 -3.71
C GLN A 64 0.45 -7.41 -4.35
N GLU A 65 1.64 -6.87 -4.12
CA GLU A 65 2.86 -7.60 -4.39
C GLU A 65 3.09 -8.63 -3.29
N LYS A 66 3.12 -9.91 -3.67
CA LYS A 66 3.50 -10.98 -2.73
C LYS A 66 5.02 -10.97 -2.58
N PRO A 67 5.56 -10.86 -1.35
CA PRO A 67 7.00 -10.88 -1.15
C PRO A 67 7.57 -12.20 -1.68
N LYS A 68 8.68 -12.12 -2.43
CA LYS A 68 9.46 -13.31 -2.82
C LYS A 68 10.42 -13.63 -1.68
N GLU A 69 10.32 -14.85 -1.15
CA GLU A 69 11.28 -15.47 -0.22
C GLU A 69 11.54 -14.75 1.13
N THR A 70 10.95 -13.57 1.39
CA THR A 70 10.96 -12.69 2.61
C THR A 70 11.27 -11.21 2.30
N CYS A 71 11.47 -10.88 1.03
CA CYS A 71 11.83 -9.54 0.59
C CYS A 71 10.70 -8.92 -0.26
N SER A 72 10.38 -7.65 0.02
CA SER A 72 9.59 -6.79 -0.88
C SER A 72 10.35 -5.49 -1.12
N SER A 73 10.34 -4.99 -2.35
CA SER A 73 10.98 -3.73 -2.72
C SER A 73 9.97 -2.59 -2.71
N PHE A 74 10.23 -1.54 -1.93
CA PHE A 74 9.46 -0.30 -1.97
C PHE A 74 10.40 0.85 -2.34
N LEU A 75 10.12 1.57 -3.44
CA LEU A 75 10.93 2.72 -3.89
C LEU A 75 12.43 2.41 -3.99
N ASN A 76 12.77 1.24 -4.55
CA ASN A 76 14.15 0.77 -4.67
C ASN A 76 14.86 0.52 -3.32
N ALA A 77 14.13 0.53 -2.19
CA ALA A 77 14.59 0.08 -0.90
C ALA A 77 14.10 -1.36 -0.66
N GLN A 78 15.01 -2.23 -0.26
CA GLN A 78 14.70 -3.62 0.05
C GLN A 78 14.19 -3.73 1.49
N THR A 79 12.96 -4.18 1.67
CA THR A 79 12.40 -4.46 2.99
C THR A 79 12.54 -5.95 3.27
N ASN A 80 13.27 -6.29 4.34
CA ASN A 80 13.43 -7.67 4.79
C ASN A 80 12.52 -7.93 5.98
N LEU A 81 11.82 -9.06 5.93
CA LEU A 81 11.07 -9.56 7.07
C LEU A 81 12.07 -10.19 8.06
N CYS A 82 12.40 -9.48 9.14
CA CYS A 82 13.08 -10.08 10.28
C CYS A 82 12.12 -11.01 11.04
N ASP A 83 12.68 -12.05 11.67
CA ASP A 83 12.04 -13.24 12.28
C ASP A 83 11.04 -12.99 13.45
N GLY A 84 10.29 -11.88 13.40
CA GLY A 84 9.40 -11.38 14.45
C GLY A 84 7.94 -11.11 14.02
N GLY A 85 7.51 -11.59 12.86
CA GLY A 85 6.07 -11.82 12.60
C GLY A 85 5.21 -10.65 12.10
N TYR A 86 5.80 -9.62 11.49
CA TYR A 86 5.00 -8.64 10.73
C TYR A 86 4.97 -9.02 9.27
N ILE A 87 3.78 -9.00 8.66
CA ILE A 87 3.63 -9.27 7.23
C ILE A 87 3.49 -7.92 6.53
N THR A 88 4.49 -7.58 5.74
CA THR A 88 4.49 -6.39 4.89
C THR A 88 3.86 -6.74 3.56
N GLY A 89 2.75 -6.10 3.22
CA GLY A 89 2.13 -6.15 1.90
C GLY A 89 2.41 -4.83 1.17
N LEU A 90 3.03 -4.92 0.00
CA LEU A 90 3.13 -3.75 -0.87
C LEU A 90 1.85 -3.65 -1.69
N LEU A 91 1.20 -2.49 -1.66
CA LEU A 91 0.03 -2.19 -2.45
C LEU A 91 0.41 -1.14 -3.49
N ALA A 92 0.45 -1.56 -4.75
CA ALA A 92 0.70 -0.67 -5.87
C ALA A 92 -0.59 -0.43 -6.66
N LEU A 93 -0.74 0.79 -7.17
CA LEU A 93 -1.70 1.10 -8.23
C LEU A 93 -1.17 0.53 -9.55
N LEU A 94 -1.96 -0.34 -10.22
CA LEU A 94 -1.68 -0.83 -11.58
C LEU A 94 -2.33 0.07 -12.63
#